data_AF-A0A5B1B3D2-F1
#
_entry.id   AF-A0A5B1B3D2-F1
#
_cell.length_a   1.000
_cell.length_b   1.000
_cell.length_c   1.000
_cell.angle_alpha   90.00
_cell.angle_beta   90.00
_cell.angle_gamma   90.00
#
_symmetry.space_group_name_H-M   'P 1'
#
loop_
_entity.id
_entity.type
_entity.pdbx_description
1 polymer ?
#
loop_
_entity_poly.entity_id
_entity_poly.type
_entity_poly.pdbx_seq_one_letter_code
_entity_poly.pdbx_strand_id
1 'polypeptide(L)'
;MLLLTFSAVLCGCQEWDRILMFGEHEIDWLKKHGSFSNGLPSKDTLRRFFMALDPSSFEKCFRNWIDSLRDPSTLEVIALDGKTIRGAKNSSAPQSIIRFAIKKFV
;
A
#
# COMPACT_ATOMS: atom_id res chain seq x y z
N MET A 1 10.38 -6.32 -4.92
CA MET A 1 9.52 -7.11 -4.00
C MET A 1 8.33 -6.29 -3.54
N LEU A 2 8.55 -5.19 -2.81
CA LEU A 2 7.47 -4.29 -2.37
C LEU A 2 6.57 -3.80 -3.52
N LEU A 3 7.14 -3.36 -4.65
CA LEU A 3 6.35 -2.91 -5.81
C LEU A 3 5.35 -3.98 -6.28
N LEU A 4 5.83 -5.20 -6.54
CA LEU A 4 5.00 -6.33 -6.95
C LEU A 4 3.87 -6.60 -5.94
N THR A 5 4.23 -6.73 -4.66
CA THR A 5 3.26 -7.08 -3.62
C THR A 5 2.23 -5.97 -3.40
N PHE A 6 2.66 -4.70 -3.38
CA PHE A 6 1.75 -3.58 -3.22
C PHE A 6 0.79 -3.43 -4.39
N SER A 7 1.29 -3.47 -5.63
CA SER A 7 0.44 -3.40 -6.81
C SER A 7 -0.60 -4.52 -6.82
N ALA A 8 -0.18 -5.76 -6.53
CA ALA A 8 -1.10 -6.89 -6.46
C ALA A 8 -2.16 -6.73 -5.36
N VAL A 9 -1.75 -6.32 -4.15
CA VAL A 9 -2.67 -6.12 -3.01
C VAL A 9 -3.66 -5.00 -3.27
N LEU A 10 -3.24 -3.90 -3.90
CA LEU A 10 -4.13 -2.81 -4.32
C LEU A 10 -5.16 -3.29 -5.36
N CYS A 11 -4.79 -4.24 -6.21
CA CYS A 11 -5.70 -4.92 -7.13
C CYS A 11 -6.55 -6.02 -6.46
N GLY A 12 -6.48 -6.16 -5.13
CA GLY A 12 -7.30 -7.10 -4.36
C GLY A 12 -6.70 -8.50 -4.20
N CYS A 13 -5.44 -8.73 -4.59
CA CYS A 13 -4.80 -10.03 -4.40
C CYS A 13 -4.38 -10.22 -2.93
N GLN A 14 -5.01 -11.17 -2.24
CA GLN A 14 -4.77 -11.42 -0.81
C GLN A 14 -3.85 -12.63 -0.54
N GLU A 15 -3.62 -13.46 -1.55
CA GLU A 15 -2.85 -14.70 -1.42
C GLU A 15 -1.55 -14.62 -2.22
N TRP A 16 -0.50 -15.28 -1.72
CA TRP A 16 0.81 -15.32 -2.37
C TRP A 16 0.76 -15.80 -3.83
N ASP A 17 -0.05 -16.83 -4.11
CA ASP A 17 -0.18 -17.37 -5.47
C ASP A 17 -0.87 -16.36 -6.40
N ARG A 18 -1.85 -15.61 -5.88
CA ARG A 18 -2.51 -14.52 -6.62
C ARG A 18 -1.57 -13.36 -6.89
N ILE A 19 -0.69 -13.04 -5.94
CA ILE A 19 0.33 -11.99 -6.09
C ILE A 19 1.34 -12.36 -7.19
N LEU A 20 1.77 -13.63 -7.24
CA LEU A 20 2.66 -14.11 -8.29
C LEU A 20 1.96 -14.12 -9.66
N MET A 21 0.72 -14.62 -9.71
CA MET A 21 -0.10 -14.60 -10.93
C MET A 21 -0.30 -13.17 -11.47
N PHE A 22 -0.58 -12.20 -10.59
CA PHE A 22 -0.61 -10.78 -10.96
C PHE A 22 0.73 -10.33 -11.54
N GLY A 23 1.84 -10.71 -10.90
CA GLY A 23 3.17 -10.37 -11.39
C GLY A 23 3.50 -10.97 -12.74
N GLU A 24 3.00 -12.17 -13.04
CA GLU A 24 3.19 -12.83 -14.33
C GLU A 24 2.40 -12.11 -15.42
N HIS A 25 1.16 -11.71 -15.10
CA HIS A 25 0.30 -10.96 -16.01
C HIS A 25 0.84 -9.56 -16.31
N GLU A 26 1.32 -8.85 -15.29
CA GLU A 26 1.79 -7.46 -15.38
C GLU A 26 3.32 -7.34 -15.47
N ILE A 27 4.01 -8.38 -15.95
CA ILE A 27 5.48 -8.45 -15.90
C ILE A 27 6.15 -7.31 -16.69
N ASP A 28 5.55 -6.90 -17.81
CA ASP A 28 6.09 -5.81 -18.63
C ASP A 28 5.94 -4.46 -17.95
N TRP A 29 4.82 -4.23 -17.26
CA TRP A 29 4.61 -3.05 -16.42
C TRP A 29 5.59 -3.03 -15.25
N LEU A 30 5.79 -4.17 -14.59
CA LEU A 30 6.74 -4.30 -13.48
C LEU A 30 8.18 -4.02 -13.92
N LYS A 31 8.60 -4.50 -15.09
CA LYS A 31 9.93 -4.22 -15.67
C LYS A 31 10.12 -2.74 -15.99
N LYS A 32 9.06 -2.03 -16.37
CA LYS A 32 9.12 -0.60 -16.66
C LYS A 32 9.32 0.25 -15.40
N HIS A 33 8.69 -0.14 -14.29
CA HIS A 33 8.65 0.65 -13.06
C HIS A 33 9.57 0.13 -11.95
N GLY A 34 10.21 -1.03 -12.13
CA GLY A 34 11.11 -1.60 -11.14
C GLY A 34 12.07 -2.65 -11.71
N SER A 35 12.95 -3.15 -10.85
CA SER A 35 14.02 -4.09 -11.23
C SER A 35 13.52 -5.54 -11.37
N PHE A 36 12.75 -5.82 -12.42
CA PHE A 36 12.22 -7.16 -12.74
C PHE A 36 12.78 -7.72 -14.07
N SER A 37 13.95 -7.26 -14.50
CA SER A 37 14.63 -7.75 -15.71
C SER A 37 14.86 -9.26 -15.69
N ASN A 38 15.17 -9.80 -14.50
CA ASN A 38 15.41 -11.23 -14.27
C ASN A 38 14.12 -12.02 -13.94
N GLY A 39 12.95 -11.42 -14.18
CA GLY A 39 11.65 -12.03 -13.89
C GLY A 39 11.20 -11.85 -12.44
N LEU A 40 10.24 -12.68 -12.04
CA LEU A 40 9.62 -12.63 -10.71
C LEU A 40 10.42 -13.43 -9.67
N PRO A 41 10.38 -13.00 -8.41
CA PRO A 41 10.86 -13.82 -7.30
C PRO A 41 10.03 -15.10 -7.16
N SER A 42 10.62 -16.14 -6.58
CA SER A 42 9.83 -17.28 -6.12
C SER A 42 8.94 -16.90 -4.92
N LYS A 43 7.90 -17.70 -4.67
CA LYS A 43 7.04 -17.58 -3.49
C LYS A 43 7.83 -17.60 -2.19
N ASP A 44 8.85 -18.46 -2.11
CA ASP A 44 9.69 -18.58 -0.92
C ASP A 44 10.60 -17.35 -0.73
N THR A 45 11.12 -16.78 -1.83
CA THR A 45 11.86 -15.51 -1.81
C THR A 45 11.01 -14.37 -1.27
N LEU A 46 9.75 -14.25 -1.71
CA LEU A 46 8.81 -13.26 -1.19
C LEU A 46 8.56 -13.46 0.31
N ARG A 47 8.29 -14.70 0.73
CA ARG A 47 8.07 -15.01 2.16
C ARG A 47 9.27 -14.65 3.01
N ARG A 48 10.48 -15.07 2.63
CA ARG A 48 11.71 -14.74 3.37
C ARG A 48 11.92 -13.23 3.46
N PHE A 49 11.67 -12.51 2.38
CA PHE A 49 11.75 -11.05 2.38
C PHE A 49 10.80 -10.43 3.41
N PHE A 50 9.53 -10.82 3.42
CA PHE A 50 8.55 -10.29 4.37
C PHE A 50 8.75 -10.79 5.81
N MET A 51 9.28 -12.00 6.00
CA MET A 51 9.64 -12.51 7.32
C MET A 51 10.83 -11.76 7.94
N ALA A 52 11.77 -11.30 7.11
CA ALA A 52 12.91 -10.50 7.56
C ALA A 52 12.57 -9.02 7.76
N LEU A 53 11.43 -8.56 7.24
CA LEU A 53 11.00 -7.17 7.33
C LEU A 53 10.35 -6.90 8.69
N ASP A 54 10.94 -6.03 9.49
CA ASP A 54 10.32 -5.58 10.75
C ASP A 54 9.06 -4.76 10.46
N PRO A 55 7.86 -5.21 10.90
CA PRO A 55 6.60 -4.53 10.57
C PRO A 55 6.53 -3.11 11.12
N SER A 56 7.07 -2.85 12.32
CA SER A 56 6.98 -1.55 12.98
C SER A 56 7.85 -0.50 12.29
N SER A 57 9.08 -0.87 11.94
CA SER A 57 9.99 -0.01 11.20
C SER A 57 9.45 0.27 9.79
N PHE A 58 8.90 -0.75 9.13
CA PHE A 58 8.28 -0.59 7.84
C PHE A 58 7.09 0.37 7.87
N GLU A 59 6.18 0.21 8.83
CA GLU A 59 5.01 1.08 9.00
C GLU A 59 5.42 2.54 9.22
N LYS A 60 6.43 2.77 10.06
CA LYS A 60 7.00 4.10 10.29
C LYS A 60 7.59 4.71 9.01
N CYS A 61 8.40 3.96 8.28
CA CYS A 61 9.00 4.42 7.02
C CYS A 61 7.93 4.71 5.97
N PHE A 62 6.94 3.84 5.84
CA PHE A 62 5.83 3.98 4.90
C PHE A 62 5.01 5.23 5.22
N ARG A 63 4.66 5.45 6.50
CA ARG A 63 3.96 6.65 6.95
C ARG A 63 4.73 7.91 6.61
N ASN A 64 6.02 7.96 6.95
CA ASN A 64 6.87 9.12 6.65
C ASN A 64 6.94 9.42 5.15
N TRP A 65 7.02 8.37 4.32
CA TRP A 65 7.00 8.52 2.87
C TRP A 65 5.67 9.09 2.38
N ILE A 66 4.54 8.57 2.84
CA ILE A 66 3.21 9.12 2.50
C ILE A 66 3.10 10.58 2.95
N ASP A 67 3.57 10.91 4.16
CA ASP A 67 3.53 12.28 4.66
C ASP A 67 4.42 13.23 3.83
N SER A 68 5.55 12.76 3.29
CA SER A 68 6.38 13.57 2.38
C SER A 68 5.74 13.87 1.02
N LEU A 69 4.76 13.05 0.61
CA LEU A 69 4.01 13.23 -0.64
C LEU A 69 2.78 14.13 -0.46
N ARG A 70 2.40 14.45 0.79
CA ARG A 70 1.24 15.29 1.07
C ARG A 70 1.60 16.75 0.83
N ASP A 71 0.78 17.42 0.03
CA ASP A 71 0.70 18.88 0.02
C ASP A 71 -0.33 19.31 1.09
N PRO A 72 0.11 20.03 2.15
CA PRO A 72 -0.79 20.49 3.21
C PRO A 72 -1.96 21.35 2.70
N SER A 73 -1.87 21.91 1.50
CA SER A 73 -2.92 22.77 0.92
C SER A 73 -4.05 22.02 0.21
N THR A 74 -3.89 20.71 -0.04
CA THR A 74 -4.82 19.90 -0.87
C THR A 74 -5.60 18.84 -0.09
N LEU A 75 -5.67 18.98 1.24
CA LEU A 75 -6.18 17.97 2.16
C LEU A 75 -7.67 17.63 1.93
N GLU A 76 -7.94 16.68 1.04
CA GLU A 76 -9.22 15.99 0.91
C GLU A 76 -9.20 14.68 1.72
N VAL A 77 -10.23 14.47 2.55
CA VAL A 77 -10.36 13.26 3.37
C VAL A 77 -10.89 12.12 2.50
N ILE A 78 -10.01 11.22 2.06
CA ILE A 78 -10.39 10.01 1.32
C ILE A 78 -10.52 8.84 2.32
N ALA A 79 -11.74 8.36 2.53
CA ALA A 79 -11.98 7.13 3.26
C ALA A 79 -11.61 5.92 2.38
N LEU A 80 -10.52 5.22 2.74
CA LEU A 80 -10.05 4.01 2.02
C LEU A 80 -10.63 2.70 2.58
N ASP A 81 -11.16 2.71 3.80
CA ASP A 81 -12.06 1.65 4.26
C ASP A 81 -13.41 1.92 3.60
N GLY A 82 -14.06 0.93 2.99
CA GLY A 82 -15.41 1.05 2.40
C GLY A 82 -16.51 1.44 3.42
N LYS A 83 -16.12 1.90 4.61
CA LYS A 83 -16.95 2.52 5.63
C LYS A 83 -16.78 4.03 5.53
N THR A 84 -17.75 4.68 4.92
CA THR A 84 -17.96 6.12 5.06
C THR A 84 -18.20 6.42 6.55
N ILE A 85 -17.47 7.38 7.12
CA ILE A 85 -17.78 7.88 8.47
C ILE A 85 -19.14 8.60 8.39
N ARG A 86 -20.20 7.94 8.89
CA ARG A 86 -21.52 8.56 9.05
C ARG A 86 -21.42 9.65 10.13
N GLY A 87 -21.53 10.92 9.72
CA GLY A 87 -21.56 12.07 10.66
C GLY A 87 -20.52 13.18 10.46
N ALA A 88 -19.73 13.19 9.38
CA ALA A 88 -18.78 14.28 9.06
C ALA A 88 -19.47 15.56 8.55
N LYS A 89 -20.54 15.99 9.20
CA LYS A 89 -21.22 17.25 8.91
C LYS A 89 -21.41 17.98 10.24
N ASN A 90 -20.47 18.87 10.59
CA ASN A 90 -20.78 20.04 11.41
C ASN A 90 -19.71 21.14 11.30
N SER A 91 -20.20 22.28 10.80
CA SER A 91 -19.84 23.69 10.94
C SER A 91 -18.43 24.11 11.37
N SER A 92 -17.83 24.97 10.52
CA SER A 92 -16.91 26.07 10.86
C SER A 92 -15.47 25.78 11.28
N ALA A 93 -14.83 24.73 10.76
CA ALA A 93 -13.36 24.69 10.66
C ALA A 93 -12.92 23.86 9.45
N PRO A 94 -11.81 24.23 8.75
CA PRO A 94 -11.24 23.39 7.72
C PRO A 94 -10.64 22.14 8.38
N GLN A 95 -11.46 21.12 8.57
CA GLN A 95 -11.05 19.82 9.09
C GLN A 95 -10.41 19.03 7.95
N SER A 96 -9.10 19.15 7.86
CA SER A 96 -8.33 18.52 6.81
C SER A 96 -7.25 17.67 7.48
N ILE A 97 -7.66 16.50 7.97
CA ILE A 97 -6.79 15.52 8.62
C ILE A 97 -6.83 14.25 7.78
N ILE A 98 -5.74 13.91 7.09
CA ILE A 98 -5.60 12.57 6.51
C ILE A 98 -5.21 11.61 7.63
N ARG A 99 -6.22 11.07 8.33
CA ARG A 99 -6.05 9.93 9.23
C ARG A 99 -5.94 8.66 8.38
N PHE A 100 -4.71 8.20 8.18
CA PHE A 100 -4.44 6.83 7.73
C PHE A 100 -4.81 5.90 8.89
N ALA A 101 -6.08 5.51 8.98
CA ALA A 101 -6.51 4.47 9.90
C ALA A 101 -6.08 3.13 9.31
N ILE A 102 -4.82 2.74 9.54
CA ILE A 102 -4.43 1.33 9.41
C ILE A 102 -5.22 0.62 10.49
N LYS A 103 -6.38 0.07 10.11
CA LYS A 103 -7.08 -0.87 10.94
C LYS A 103 -6.10 -2.01 11.15
N LYS A 104 -5.66 -2.20 12.38
CA LYS A 104 -4.87 -3.37 12.83
C LYS A 104 -5.38 -4.60 12.08
N PHE A 105 -4.61 -5.09 11.14
CA PHE A 105 -4.68 -6.49 10.80
C PHE A 105 -3.90 -7.18 11.92
N VAL A 106 -4.67 -7.82 12.80
CA VAL A 106 -4.30 -8.47 14.08
C VAL A 106 -4.34 -7.56 15.31
#